data_AF-A0A0M0TDY1-F1
#
_entry.id   AF-A0A0M0TDY1-F1
#
_cell.length_a   1.000
_cell.length_b   1.000
_cell.length_c   1.000
_cell.angle_alpha   90.00
_cell.angle_beta   90.00
_cell.angle_gamma   90.00
#
_symmetry.space_group_name_H-M   'P 1'
#
loop_
_entity.id
_entity.type
_entity.pdbx_description
1 polymer ?
#
loop_
_entity_poly.entity_id
_entity_poly.type
_entity_poly.pdbx_seq_one_letter_code
_entity_poly.pdbx_strand_id
1 'polypeptide(L)' 'MSQNSELVFGASFSYITELLHQFRRWRVLHRLRKHWRDDQFFVKLAREPRYKWIRDYFNFYERYQFLRLLTEHEQQRGII' A
#
# COMPACT_ATOMS: atom_id res chain seq x y z
N MET A 1 -34.80 9.04 -28.41
CA MET A 1 -33.84 9.78 -27.55
C MET A 1 -33.28 8.93 -26.39
N SER A 2 -33.18 7.59 -26.51
CA SER A 2 -32.87 6.70 -25.35
C SER A 2 -31.44 6.13 -25.32
N GLN A 3 -30.81 5.87 -26.47
CA GLN A 3 -29.53 5.14 -26.54
C GLN A 3 -28.31 6.00 -26.16
N ASN A 4 -28.33 7.30 -26.48
CA ASN A 4 -27.19 8.19 -26.21
C ASN A 4 -27.01 8.48 -24.71
N SER A 5 -28.09 8.53 -23.94
CA SER A 5 -28.03 8.72 -22.48
C SER A 5 -27.44 7.49 -21.76
N GLU A 6 -27.80 6.28 -22.20
CA GLU A 6 -27.29 5.04 -21.59
C GLU A 6 -25.78 4.86 -21.82
N LEU A 7 -25.28 5.22 -23.00
CA LEU A 7 -23.85 5.16 -23.31
C LEU A 7 -23.03 6.18 -22.51
N VAL A 8 -23.56 7.40 -22.31
CA VAL A 8 -22.89 8.43 -21.48
C VAL A 8 -22.87 8.03 -20.00
N PHE A 9 -23.94 7.41 -19.50
CA PHE A 9 -23.97 6.86 -18.14
C PHE A 9 -23.00 5.67 -17.97
N GLY A 10 -22.93 4.76 -18.94
CA GLY A 10 -21.98 3.66 -18.92
C GLY A 10 -20.52 4.12 -18.94
N ALA A 11 -20.19 5.10 -19.79
CA ALA A 11 -18.84 5.67 -19.89
C ALA A 11 -18.42 6.41 -18.61
N SER A 12 -19.34 7.19 -18.02
CA SER A 12 -19.06 7.91 -16.77
C SER A 12 -18.91 6.96 -15.57
N PHE A 13 -19.70 5.89 -15.49
CA PHE A 13 -19.54 4.86 -14.47
C PHE A 13 -18.19 4.15 -14.60
N SER A 14 -17.79 3.77 -15.82
CA SER A 14 -16.48 3.17 -16.09
C SER A 14 -15.35 4.08 -15.62
N TYR A 15 -15.39 5.37 -15.96
CA TYR A 15 -14.39 6.35 -15.54
C TYR A 15 -14.30 6.49 -14.01
N ILE A 16 -15.44 6.53 -13.31
CA ILE A 16 -15.46 6.59 -11.84
C ILE A 16 -14.86 5.32 -11.23
N THR A 17 -15.18 4.14 -11.76
CA THR A 17 -14.60 2.88 -11.26
C THR A 17 -13.09 2.84 -11.44
N GLU A 18 -12.58 3.35 -12.56
CA GLU A 18 -11.16 3.40 -12.86
C GLU A 18 -10.42 4.38 -11.93
N LEU A 19 -10.99 5.57 -11.69
CA LEU A 19 -10.46 6.53 -10.70
C LEU A 19 -10.45 5.95 -9.29
N LEU A 20 -11.49 5.22 -8.88
CA LEU A 20 -11.53 4.54 -7.59
C LEU A 20 -10.44 3.46 -7.49
N HIS A 21 -10.21 2.70 -8.55
CA HIS A 21 -9.13 1.71 -8.61
C HIS A 21 -7.76 2.37 -8.49
N GLN A 22 -7.49 3.43 -9.26
CA GLN A 22 -6.23 4.18 -9.18
C GLN A 22 -6.00 4.78 -7.80
N PHE A 23 -7.04 5.35 -7.19
CA PHE A 23 -6.95 5.91 -5.85
C PHE A 23 -6.67 4.84 -4.77
N ARG A 24 -7.32 3.68 -4.88
CA ARG A 24 -7.04 2.52 -4.01
C ARG A 24 -5.59 2.07 -4.17
N ARG A 25 -5.12 1.89 -5.41
CA ARG A 25 -3.72 1.55 -5.71
C ARG A 25 -2.74 2.55 -5.11
N TRP A 26 -3.00 3.84 -5.32
CA TRP A 26 -2.17 4.91 -4.78
C TRP A 26 -2.12 4.87 -3.25
N ARG A 27 -3.26 4.66 -2.58
CA ARG A 27 -3.32 4.54 -1.11
C ARG A 27 -2.51 3.35 -0.60
N VAL A 28 -2.61 2.19 -1.24
CA VAL A 28 -1.86 1.00 -0.83
C VAL A 28 -0.36 1.22 -1.02
N LEU A 29 0.07 1.73 -2.17
CA LEU A 29 1.47 2.07 -2.42
C LEU A 29 2.00 3.10 -1.42
N HIS A 30 1.20 4.12 -1.09
CA HIS A 30 1.56 5.12 -0.09
C HIS A 30 1.74 4.49 1.29
N ARG A 31 0.85 3.57 1.71
CA ARG A 31 0.99 2.84 2.97
C ARG A 31 2.23 1.96 3.00
N LEU A 32 2.48 1.19 1.94
CA LEU A 32 3.67 0.32 1.83
C LEU A 32 4.97 1.15 1.92
N ARG A 33 5.03 2.27 1.20
CA ARG A 33 6.18 3.20 1.28
C ARG A 33 6.36 3.81 2.66
N LYS A 34 5.25 4.15 3.34
CA LYS A 34 5.31 4.67 4.71
C LYS A 34 5.87 3.63 5.66
N HIS A 35 5.36 2.39 5.63
CA HIS A 35 5.88 1.31 6.46
C HIS A 35 7.37 1.06 6.20
N TRP A 36 7.79 1.02 4.94
CA TRP A 36 9.21 0.89 4.61
C TRP A 36 10.07 2.02 5.20
N ARG A 37 9.59 3.27 5.13
CA ARG A 37 10.29 4.42 5.72
C ARG A 37 10.38 4.33 7.23
N ASP A 38 9.30 3.90 7.89
CA ASP A 38 9.26 3.70 9.33
C ASP A 38 10.23 2.58 9.74
N ASP A 39 10.27 1.47 9.01
CA ASP A 39 11.21 0.38 9.24
C ASP A 39 12.67 0.84 9.11
N GLN A 40 12.99 1.63 8.08
CA GLN A 40 14.33 2.22 7.91
C GLN A 40 14.71 3.16 9.08
N PHE A 41 13.73 3.90 9.62
CA PHE A 41 13.93 4.73 10.79
C PHE A 41 14.23 3.90 12.03
N PHE A 42 13.49 2.81 12.27
CA PHE A 42 13.76 1.89 13.37
C PHE A 42 15.10 1.17 13.24
N VAL A 43 15.52 0.79 12.02
CA VAL A 43 16.87 0.23 11.78
C VAL A 43 17.96 1.22 12.19
N LYS A 44 17.79 2.51 11.89
CA LYS A 44 18.75 3.54 12.32
C LYS A 44 18.78 3.68 13.84
N LEU A 45 17.61 3.75 14.48
CA LEU A 45 17.53 3.83 15.94
C LEU A 45 18.13 2.61 16.63
N ALA A 46 17.86 1.41 16.12
CA ALA A 46 18.37 0.15 16.66
C ALA A 46 19.91 0.02 16.63
N ARG A 47 20.59 0.84 15.81
CA ARG A 47 22.06 0.93 15.79
C ARG A 47 22.62 1.76 16.93
N GLU A 48 21.82 2.64 17.54
CA GLU A 48 22.27 3.43 18.68
C GLU A 48 22.21 2.60 19.98
N PRO A 49 23.30 2.56 20.78
CA PRO A 49 23.35 1.78 22.01
C PRO A 49 22.24 2.12 23.02
N ARG A 50 21.79 3.37 23.02
CA ARG A 50 20.69 3.86 23.89
C ARG A 50 19.35 3.17 23.60
N TYR A 51 19.15 2.68 22.37
CA TYR A 51 17.91 2.05 21.93
C TYR A 51 18.08 0.55 21.71
N LYS A 52 18.94 -0.10 22.50
CA LYS A 52 19.15 -1.56 22.43
C LYS A 52 17.84 -2.36 22.51
N TRP A 53 16.87 -1.91 23.31
CA TRP A 53 15.55 -2.54 23.39
C TRP A 53 14.82 -2.53 22.03
N ILE A 54 14.98 -1.49 21.20
CA ILE A 54 14.42 -1.47 19.85
C ILE A 54 15.05 -2.59 19.03
N ARG A 55 16.36 -2.83 19.13
CA ARG A 55 17.03 -3.93 18.44
C ARG A 55 16.51 -5.31 18.86
N ASP A 56 16.18 -5.46 20.13
CA ASP A 56 15.72 -6.74 20.69
C ASP A 56 14.25 -7.03 20.29
N TYR A 57 13.41 -6.00 20.09
CA TYR A 57 12.02 -6.14 19.65
C TYR A 57 11.81 -6.00 18.13
N PHE A 58 12.68 -5.26 17.44
CA PHE A 58 12.55 -4.96 16.02
C PHE A 58 13.32 -5.99 15.19
N ASN A 59 12.63 -7.04 14.78
CA ASN A 59 13.17 -7.96 13.79
C ASN A 59 12.90 -7.46 12.37
N PHE A 60 13.94 -6.93 11.72
CA PHE A 60 13.84 -6.43 10.34
C PHE A 60 13.37 -7.51 9.36
N TYR A 61 13.75 -8.77 9.58
CA TYR A 61 13.35 -9.87 8.71
C TYR A 61 11.85 -10.15 8.80
N GLU A 62 11.28 -10.18 10.00
CA GLU A 62 9.83 -10.34 10.20
C GLU A 62 9.04 -9.18 9.59
N ARG A 63 9.53 -7.94 9.73
CA ARG A 63 8.91 -6.75 9.12
C ARG A 63 8.92 -6.83 7.59
N TYR A 64 10.04 -7.25 7.02
CA TYR A 64 10.15 -7.48 5.58
C TYR A 64 9.18 -8.57 5.10
N GLN A 65 9.08 -9.70 5.81
CA GLN A 65 8.13 -10.77 5.48
C GLN A 65 6.68 -10.28 5.56
N PHE A 66 6.33 -9.51 6.60
CA PHE A 66 5.01 -8.90 6.72
C PHE A 66 4.69 -7.98 5.53
N LEU A 67 5.62 -7.10 5.14
CA LEU A 67 5.44 -6.21 3.98
C LEU A 67 5.30 -6.97 2.66
N ARG A 68 6.05 -8.07 2.51
CA ARG A 68 5.95 -8.94 1.35
C ARG A 68 4.57 -9.59 1.27
N LEU A 69 4.08 -10.20 2.36
CA LEU A 69 2.75 -10.80 2.42
C LEU A 69 1.65 -9.77 2.15
N LEU A 70 1.76 -8.56 2.69
CA LEU A 70 0.82 -7.48 2.43
C LEU A 70 0.81 -7.10 0.94
N THR A 71 2.00 -7.03 0.32
CA THR A 71 2.14 -6.71 -1.10
C THR A 71 1.54 -7.81 -1.98
N GLU A 72 1.85 -9.08 -1.68
CA GLU A 72 1.31 -10.25 -2.39
C GLU A 72 -0.23 -10.30 -2.29
N HIS A 73 -0.79 -10.01 -1.11
CA HIS A 73 -2.24 -9.91 -0.91
C HIS A 73 -2.88 -8.82 -1.77
N GLU A 74 -2.26 -7.64 -1.86
CA GLU A 74 -2.77 -6.52 -2.66
C GLU A 74 -2.62 -6.76 -4.17
N GLN A 75 -1.59 -7.51 -4.59
CA GLN A 75 -1.44 -7.99 -5.97
C GLN A 75 -2.53 -8.99 -6.36
N GLN A 76 -2.82 -9.97 -5.49
CA GLN A 76 -3.90 -10.94 -5.72
C GLN A 76 -5.27 -10.28 -5.86
N ARG A 77 -5.49 -9.14 -5.21
CA ARG A 77 -6.72 -8.34 -5.32
C ARG A 77 -6.77 -7.47 -6.59
N GLY A 78 -5.73 -7.49 -7.42
CA GLY A 78 -5.62 -6.65 -8.61
C GLY A 78 -5.51 -5.15 -8.29
N ILE A 79 -5.08 -4.81 -7.07
CA ILE A 79 -4.91 -3.42 -6.64
C ILE A 79 -3.52 -2.91 -7.04
N ILE A 80 -2.48 -3.74 -6.89
CA ILE A 80 -1.10 -3.45 -7.32
C ILE A 80 -0.71 -4.33 -8.48
#